data_AF-V9LES9-F1
#
_entry.id   AF-V9LES9-F1
#
_cell.length_a   1.000
_cell.length_b   1.000
_cell.length_c   1.000
_cell.angle_alpha   90.00
_cell.angle_beta   90.00
_cell.angle_gamma   90.00
#
_symmetry.space_group_name_H-M   'P 1'
#
loop_
_entity.id
_entity.type
_entity.pdbx_description
1 polymer ?
#
loop_
_entity_poly.entity_id
_entity_poly.type
_entity_poly.pdbx_seq_one_letter_code
_entity_poly.pdbx_strand_id
1 'polypeptide(L)'
;MSKLTHRGRRARSPGGQEESRSEQERPAGGEPGEEEQGDGDSKEQRLSLMEEVLLLGIKDREGYTSFWNDCISAGLRGCILVELALRRRVQLEPATMRKKSLLNRKVLFKSDAPTGDVLLDEALKHIKGTEPPETVQSWIELLTGETWNPLKLHYQLRNVRERLAKGLVEKGVLTTEKQNFLLFDMTTHPVVTDDTVKRRLQ
;
A
#
# COMPACT_ATOMS: atom_id res chain seq x y z
N MET A 1 24.78 65.28 -1.58
CA MET A 1 25.30 65.90 -0.33
C MET A 1 24.30 66.97 0.12
N SER A 2 24.25 67.24 1.44
CA SER A 2 23.33 68.19 2.14
C SER A 2 21.82 67.83 2.11
N LYS A 3 21.09 67.67 3.23
CA LYS A 3 20.90 68.43 4.51
C LYS A 3 19.86 69.59 4.36
N LEU A 4 18.91 69.86 5.27
CA LEU A 4 18.60 69.32 6.63
C LEU A 4 17.30 69.96 7.23
N THR A 5 16.58 69.25 8.12
CA THR A 5 15.60 69.72 9.17
C THR A 5 14.27 70.44 8.79
N HIS A 6 13.26 70.60 9.68
CA HIS A 6 12.67 69.80 10.80
C HIS A 6 11.63 70.65 11.58
N ARG A 7 10.36 70.23 11.72
CA ARG A 7 9.37 70.55 12.80
C ARG A 7 7.97 70.07 12.39
N GLY A 8 7.12 69.51 13.25
CA GLY A 8 7.31 69.11 14.65
C GLY A 8 6.11 68.27 15.16
N ARG A 9 6.35 67.34 16.10
CA ARG A 9 5.32 66.50 16.76
C ARG A 9 4.64 67.25 17.92
N ARG A 10 3.31 67.09 18.06
CA ARG A 10 2.55 66.78 19.29
C ARG A 10 1.03 66.92 19.00
N ALA A 11 0.07 66.29 19.70
CA ALA A 11 -0.02 64.98 20.36
C ALA A 11 -1.39 64.92 21.09
N ARG A 12 -2.17 63.84 20.91
CA ARG A 12 -2.94 63.09 21.95
C ARG A 12 -3.93 62.10 21.33
N SER A 13 -4.18 61.02 22.08
CA SER A 13 -5.04 59.88 21.74
C SER A 13 -6.30 59.88 22.64
N PRO A 14 -7.00 58.75 22.92
CA PRO A 14 -8.18 58.32 22.17
C PRO A 14 -9.42 58.01 23.07
N GLY A 15 -10.48 57.44 22.49
CA GLY A 15 -11.70 56.97 23.16
C GLY A 15 -12.96 57.70 22.67
N GLY A 16 -14.14 57.08 22.56
CA GLY A 16 -14.54 55.69 22.83
C GLY A 16 -15.95 55.44 22.30
N GLN A 17 -16.38 54.17 22.30
CA GLN A 17 -17.70 53.61 21.95
C GLN A 17 -18.90 54.39 22.56
N GLU A 18 -20.11 54.42 21.99
CA GLU A 18 -21.19 53.40 22.00
C GLU A 18 -22.38 53.92 21.10
N GLU A 19 -23.40 53.20 20.61
CA GLU A 19 -23.75 51.77 20.44
C GLU A 19 -24.99 51.64 19.50
N SER A 20 -25.53 50.43 19.30
CA SER A 20 -26.76 49.99 18.61
C SER A 20 -26.65 49.84 17.08
N ARG A 21 -27.18 48.77 16.46
CA ARG A 21 -28.37 48.00 16.88
C ARG A 21 -28.39 46.55 16.37
N SER A 22 -28.83 45.65 17.25
CA SER A 22 -29.49 44.34 17.01
C SER A 22 -28.75 43.22 16.24
N GLU A 23 -28.51 42.11 16.94
CA GLU A 23 -28.08 40.83 16.39
C GLU A 23 -29.17 40.14 15.54
N GLN A 24 -28.73 39.26 14.62
CA GLN A 24 -29.54 38.10 14.23
C GLN A 24 -28.61 36.92 13.92
N GLU A 25 -28.51 36.00 14.88
CA GLU A 25 -27.64 34.83 14.81
C GLU A 25 -28.05 33.89 13.67
N ARG A 26 -27.05 33.32 12.98
CA ARG A 26 -27.22 32.13 12.15
C ARG A 26 -26.37 31.03 12.78
N PRO A 27 -26.93 29.84 13.07
CA PRO A 27 -26.16 28.78 13.70
C PRO A 27 -25.04 28.33 12.76
N ALA A 28 -23.84 28.15 13.31
CA ALA A 28 -22.74 27.53 12.59
C ALA A 28 -23.18 26.12 12.14
N GLY A 29 -23.11 25.85 10.83
CA GLY A 29 -23.31 24.51 10.32
C GLY A 29 -22.21 23.62 10.85
N GLY A 30 -22.56 22.72 11.78
CA GLY A 30 -21.63 21.74 12.32
C GLY A 30 -21.04 20.91 11.19
N GLU A 31 -19.73 20.73 11.22
CA GLU A 31 -19.03 19.78 10.37
C GLU A 31 -19.71 18.41 10.56
N PRO A 32 -20.14 17.72 9.48
CA PRO A 32 -20.57 16.33 9.62
C PRO A 32 -19.34 15.57 10.10
N GLY A 33 -19.40 15.10 11.34
CA GLY A 33 -18.31 14.40 11.97
C GLY A 33 -17.84 13.25 11.09
N GLU A 34 -16.53 13.02 11.07
CA GLU A 34 -15.94 11.85 10.43
C GLU A 34 -16.71 10.62 10.93
N GLU A 35 -17.53 10.03 10.07
CA GLU A 35 -18.16 8.76 10.38
C GLU A 35 -17.02 7.77 10.59
N GLU A 36 -16.80 7.39 11.85
CA GLU A 36 -15.99 6.23 12.21
C GLU A 36 -16.61 5.06 11.44
N GLN A 37 -16.03 4.79 10.26
CA GLN A 37 -16.54 3.82 9.33
C GLN A 37 -16.38 2.48 10.01
N GLY A 38 -17.51 2.01 10.55
CA GLY A 38 -17.51 1.11 11.69
C GLY A 38 -16.66 -0.11 11.44
N ASP A 39 -16.09 -0.63 12.53
CA ASP A 39 -15.42 -1.93 12.60
C ASP A 39 -16.44 -3.05 12.34
N GLY A 40 -16.87 -3.12 11.07
CA GLY A 40 -17.66 -4.18 10.51
C GLY A 40 -16.76 -5.37 10.27
N ASP A 41 -16.29 -5.99 11.36
CA ASP A 41 -15.72 -7.35 11.39
C ASP A 41 -16.81 -8.38 11.02
N SER A 42 -17.33 -8.21 9.81
CA SER A 42 -17.76 -9.34 9.01
C SER A 42 -16.56 -10.25 8.91
N LYS A 43 -16.77 -11.55 9.15
CA LYS A 43 -15.74 -12.62 9.14
C LYS A 43 -15.20 -12.91 7.73
N GLU A 44 -14.97 -11.86 6.95
CA GLU A 44 -14.40 -11.88 5.63
C GLU A 44 -12.88 -12.01 5.79
N GLN A 45 -12.35 -13.13 5.31
CA GLN A 45 -10.91 -13.42 5.36
C GLN A 45 -10.18 -12.34 4.57
N ARG A 46 -9.61 -11.35 5.26
CA ARG A 46 -8.96 -10.21 4.61
C ARG A 46 -7.72 -10.66 3.84
N LEU A 47 -7.86 -10.74 2.53
CA LEU A 47 -6.78 -11.05 1.62
C LEU A 47 -5.95 -9.79 1.29
N SER A 48 -4.68 -9.98 0.92
CA SER A 48 -3.90 -8.99 0.20
C SER A 48 -4.11 -9.16 -1.30
N LEU A 49 -3.86 -8.10 -2.07
CA LEU A 49 -3.95 -8.15 -3.54
C LEU A 49 -3.11 -9.28 -4.15
N MET A 50 -1.98 -9.63 -3.52
CA MET A 50 -1.14 -10.74 -3.95
C MET A 50 -1.82 -12.12 -3.77
N GLU A 51 -2.57 -12.29 -2.69
CA GLU A 51 -3.30 -13.52 -2.39
C GLU A 51 -4.52 -13.68 -3.31
N GLU A 52 -5.25 -12.60 -3.59
CA GLU A 52 -6.39 -12.60 -4.53
C GLU A 52 -5.95 -12.96 -5.95
N VAL A 53 -4.88 -12.33 -6.44
CA VAL A 53 -4.29 -12.63 -7.76
C VAL A 53 -3.76 -14.07 -7.82
N LEU A 54 -3.19 -14.60 -6.73
CA LEU A 54 -2.81 -16.00 -6.64
C LEU A 54 -4.04 -16.93 -6.70
N LEU A 55 -5.10 -16.63 -5.95
CA LEU A 55 -6.31 -17.43 -5.85
C LEU A 55 -7.06 -17.53 -7.19
N LEU A 56 -7.10 -16.43 -7.96
CA LEU A 56 -7.58 -16.42 -9.36
C LEU A 56 -6.80 -17.39 -10.26
N GLY A 57 -5.50 -17.55 -10.02
CA GLY A 57 -4.63 -18.45 -10.79
C GLY A 57 -4.67 -19.93 -10.37
N ILE A 58 -5.10 -20.25 -9.14
CA ILE A 58 -5.16 -21.63 -8.61
C ILE A 58 -6.34 -22.39 -9.24
N LYS A 59 -6.12 -23.67 -9.58
CA LYS A 59 -7.21 -24.61 -9.90
C LYS A 59 -7.79 -25.22 -8.62
N ASP A 60 -9.11 -25.17 -8.49
CA ASP A 60 -9.83 -25.43 -7.23
C ASP A 60 -9.52 -26.81 -6.63
N ARG A 61 -9.57 -27.86 -7.46
CA ARG A 61 -9.36 -29.26 -7.05
C ARG A 61 -7.90 -29.72 -7.07
N GLU A 62 -7.07 -29.11 -7.91
CA GLU A 62 -5.68 -29.56 -8.09
C GLU A 62 -4.73 -28.87 -7.09
N GLY A 63 -5.09 -27.67 -6.62
CA GLY A 63 -4.29 -26.93 -5.62
C GLY A 63 -2.97 -26.36 -6.15
N TYR A 64 -2.83 -26.27 -7.47
CA TYR A 64 -1.70 -25.65 -8.15
C TYR A 64 -2.15 -24.45 -8.98
N THR A 65 -1.23 -23.50 -9.15
CA THR A 65 -1.38 -22.37 -10.07
C THR A 65 -1.34 -22.85 -11.52
N SER A 66 -2.35 -22.49 -12.31
CA SER A 66 -2.60 -23.00 -13.68
C SER A 66 -1.41 -22.83 -14.62
N PHE A 67 -0.65 -21.74 -14.48
CA PHE A 67 0.69 -21.56 -15.03
C PHE A 67 1.35 -20.42 -14.25
N TRP A 68 2.55 -20.61 -13.68
CA TRP A 68 3.30 -19.51 -13.06
C TRP A 68 4.36 -19.02 -14.05
N ASN A 69 4.26 -17.76 -14.47
CA ASN A 69 5.14 -17.15 -15.46
C ASN A 69 5.68 -15.80 -14.98
N ASP A 70 6.61 -15.23 -15.75
CA ASP A 70 7.29 -13.97 -15.40
C ASP A 70 6.32 -12.78 -15.34
N CYS A 71 5.24 -12.78 -16.12
CA CYS A 71 4.20 -11.75 -16.05
C CYS A 71 3.44 -11.77 -14.70
N ILE A 72 3.09 -12.96 -14.19
CA ILE A 72 2.51 -13.12 -12.84
C ILE A 72 3.54 -12.75 -11.78
N SER A 73 4.80 -13.17 -11.96
CA SER A 73 5.93 -12.85 -11.09
C SER A 73 6.08 -11.33 -10.92
N ALA A 74 6.12 -10.55 -12.01
CA ALA A 74 6.20 -9.09 -11.99
C ALA A 74 4.89 -8.45 -11.48
N GLY A 75 3.73 -8.97 -11.89
CA GLY A 75 2.42 -8.47 -11.48
C GLY A 75 2.22 -8.51 -9.96
N LEU A 76 2.64 -9.58 -9.29
CA LEU A 76 2.58 -9.70 -7.83
C LEU A 76 3.51 -8.71 -7.11
N ARG A 77 4.67 -8.38 -7.70
CA ARG A 77 5.55 -7.31 -7.17
C ARG A 77 4.92 -5.92 -7.36
N GLY A 78 4.20 -5.71 -8.46
CA GLY A 78 3.31 -4.55 -8.62
C GLY A 78 2.24 -4.48 -7.53
N CYS A 79 1.57 -5.60 -7.23
CA CYS A 79 0.56 -5.71 -6.17
C CYS A 79 1.14 -5.37 -4.79
N ILE A 80 2.35 -5.82 -4.45
CA ILE A 80 3.05 -5.46 -3.21
C ILE A 80 3.20 -3.94 -3.07
N LEU A 81 3.62 -3.23 -4.13
CA LEU A 81 3.75 -1.77 -4.10
C LEU A 81 2.41 -1.05 -3.97
N VAL A 82 1.36 -1.55 -4.61
CA VAL A 82 -0.01 -1.00 -4.50
C VAL A 82 -0.57 -1.24 -3.09
N GLU A 83 -0.45 -2.45 -2.56
CA GLU A 83 -0.90 -2.85 -1.22
C GLU A 83 -0.20 -2.01 -0.13
N LEU A 84 1.13 -1.80 -0.23
CA LEU A 84 1.87 -0.91 0.66
C LEU A 84 1.37 0.56 0.58
N ALA A 85 0.96 1.03 -0.60
CA ALA A 85 0.41 2.37 -0.78
C ALA A 85 -1.01 2.49 -0.18
N LEU A 86 -1.87 1.49 -0.38
CA LEU A 86 -3.20 1.41 0.23
C LEU A 86 -3.11 1.36 1.76
N ARG A 87 -2.14 0.61 2.31
CA ARG A 87 -1.80 0.59 3.75
C ARG A 87 -1.03 1.84 4.22
N ARG A 88 -0.89 2.87 3.40
CA ARG A 88 -0.19 4.16 3.70
C ARG A 88 1.27 3.99 4.17
N ARG A 89 1.93 2.89 3.84
CA ARG A 89 3.33 2.59 4.19
C ARG A 89 4.33 3.25 3.24
N VAL A 90 3.91 3.45 2.00
CA VAL A 90 4.65 4.18 0.95
C VAL A 90 3.73 5.15 0.20
N GLN A 91 4.32 6.09 -0.52
CA GLN A 91 3.61 6.93 -1.51
C GLN A 91 4.47 7.11 -2.77
N LEU A 92 3.90 7.58 -3.87
CA LEU A 92 4.70 8.06 -5.00
C LEU A 92 5.16 9.51 -4.79
N GLU A 93 6.30 9.89 -5.35
CA GLU A 93 6.71 11.31 -5.42
C GLU A 93 5.60 12.16 -6.04
N PRO A 94 5.32 13.39 -5.55
CA PRO A 94 4.24 14.22 -6.07
C PRO A 94 4.33 14.44 -7.58
N ALA A 95 3.18 14.53 -8.25
CA ALA A 95 3.14 14.84 -9.68
C ALA A 95 3.67 16.27 -9.90
N THR A 96 4.71 16.40 -10.71
CA THR A 96 5.28 17.71 -11.07
C THR A 96 4.69 18.23 -12.38
N MET A 97 4.91 19.51 -12.70
CA MET A 97 4.48 20.14 -13.96
C MET A 97 4.89 19.33 -15.21
N ARG A 98 6.06 18.67 -15.15
CA ARG A 98 6.42 17.62 -16.11
C ARG A 98 5.75 16.31 -15.69
N LYS A 99 4.61 15.99 -16.31
CA LYS A 99 3.89 14.72 -16.12
C LYS A 99 4.82 13.53 -16.40
N LYS A 100 5.30 12.87 -15.35
CA LYS A 100 6.01 11.57 -15.43
C LYS A 100 4.98 10.43 -15.49
N SER A 101 5.31 9.36 -16.23
CA SER A 101 4.62 8.07 -16.12
C SER A 101 4.70 7.54 -14.69
N LEU A 102 3.69 6.78 -14.25
CA LEU A 102 3.65 6.15 -12.92
C LEU A 102 4.88 5.28 -12.66
N LEU A 103 5.32 4.52 -13.67
CA LEU A 103 6.51 3.65 -13.58
C LEU A 103 7.81 4.43 -13.30
N ASN A 104 7.88 5.69 -13.74
CA ASN A 104 9.03 6.59 -13.62
C ASN A 104 8.97 7.49 -12.37
N ARG A 105 7.93 7.37 -11.53
CA ARG A 105 7.84 8.07 -10.25
C ARG A 105 8.58 7.28 -9.18
N LYS A 106 9.30 7.99 -8.32
CA LYS A 106 9.95 7.40 -7.13
C LYS A 106 8.94 6.92 -6.11
N VAL A 107 9.19 5.77 -5.49
CA VAL A 107 8.47 5.28 -4.31
C VAL A 107 9.15 5.86 -3.07
N LEU A 108 8.38 6.54 -2.23
CA LEU A 108 8.83 7.20 -1.02
C LEU A 108 8.29 6.46 0.20
N PHE A 109 9.17 6.11 1.13
CA PHE A 109 8.80 5.56 2.43
C PHE A 109 7.94 6.54 3.26
N LYS A 110 6.99 6.01 4.04
CA LYS A 110 6.10 6.80 4.91
C LYS A 110 5.96 6.28 6.33
N SER A 111 5.84 4.97 6.52
CA SER A 111 5.64 4.35 7.83
C SER A 111 6.18 2.94 7.83
N ASP A 112 6.80 2.53 8.93
CA ASP A 112 7.30 1.20 9.23
C ASP A 112 6.39 0.40 10.18
N ALA A 113 5.17 0.90 10.43
CA ALA A 113 4.18 0.13 11.17
C ALA A 113 3.96 -1.23 10.48
N PRO A 114 3.97 -2.36 11.21
CA PRO A 114 3.87 -3.69 10.60
C PRO A 114 2.59 -3.81 9.78
N THR A 115 2.64 -4.59 8.71
CA THR A 115 1.47 -4.88 7.87
C THR A 115 0.84 -6.22 8.21
N GLY A 116 1.56 -7.11 8.90
CA GLY A 116 1.12 -8.48 9.21
C GLY A 116 1.30 -9.45 8.04
N ASP A 117 1.86 -8.99 6.91
CA ASP A 117 2.19 -9.82 5.75
C ASP A 117 3.72 -9.78 5.57
N VAL A 118 4.35 -10.95 5.61
CA VAL A 118 5.80 -11.09 5.62
C VAL A 118 6.44 -10.58 4.31
N LEU A 119 5.74 -10.64 3.17
CA LEU A 119 6.24 -10.13 1.89
C LEU A 119 6.18 -8.60 1.83
N LEU A 120 5.10 -8.02 2.35
CA LEU A 120 4.96 -6.56 2.46
C LEU A 120 5.99 -5.98 3.43
N ASP A 121 6.17 -6.59 4.61
CA ASP A 121 7.10 -6.10 5.63
C ASP A 121 8.58 -6.25 5.18
N GLU A 122 8.92 -7.30 4.41
CA GLU A 122 10.23 -7.47 3.78
C GLU A 122 10.49 -6.42 2.69
N ALA A 123 9.53 -6.21 1.78
CA ALA A 123 9.64 -5.16 0.75
C ALA A 123 9.74 -3.76 1.38
N LEU A 124 8.95 -3.48 2.41
CA LEU A 124 8.97 -2.21 3.15
C LEU A 124 10.33 -1.97 3.85
N LYS A 125 10.95 -3.02 4.39
CA LYS A 125 12.31 -2.97 4.96
C LYS A 125 13.34 -2.59 3.90
N HIS A 126 13.28 -3.16 2.69
CA HIS A 126 14.16 -2.76 1.58
C HIS A 126 13.92 -1.29 1.19
N ILE A 127 12.66 -0.87 1.03
CA ILE A 127 12.29 0.51 0.66
C ILE A 127 12.79 1.52 1.70
N LYS A 128 12.64 1.23 3.00
CA LYS A 128 13.15 2.07 4.10
C LYS A 128 14.68 2.19 4.10
N GLY A 129 15.40 1.16 3.64
CA GLY A 129 16.87 1.12 3.61
C GLY A 129 17.53 1.69 2.36
N THR A 130 16.76 2.20 1.39
CA THR A 130 17.28 2.62 0.07
C THR A 130 17.33 4.13 -0.09
N GLU A 131 18.54 4.68 -0.15
CA GLU A 131 18.81 6.07 -0.52
C GLU A 131 19.82 6.10 -1.69
N PRO A 132 19.56 6.84 -2.79
CA PRO A 132 18.35 7.60 -3.08
C PRO A 132 17.12 6.72 -3.40
N PRO A 133 15.88 7.21 -3.20
CA PRO A 133 14.68 6.44 -3.49
C PRO A 133 14.55 6.03 -4.97
N GLU A 134 14.17 4.78 -5.19
CA GLU A 134 14.03 4.14 -6.51
C GLU A 134 12.65 4.34 -7.15
N THR A 135 12.56 4.15 -8.46
CA THR A 135 11.30 4.24 -9.23
C THR A 135 10.43 3.01 -9.03
N VAL A 136 9.12 3.11 -9.32
CA VAL A 136 8.20 1.96 -9.33
C VAL A 136 8.72 0.83 -10.22
N GLN A 137 9.22 1.15 -11.42
CA GLN A 137 9.82 0.16 -12.31
C GLN A 137 11.04 -0.54 -11.66
N SER A 138 11.99 0.24 -11.15
CA SER A 138 13.19 -0.29 -10.48
C SER A 138 12.82 -1.19 -9.30
N TRP A 139 11.80 -0.84 -8.50
CA TRP A 139 11.30 -1.72 -7.44
C TRP A 139 10.73 -3.04 -7.94
N ILE A 140 10.01 -3.07 -9.07
CA ILE A 140 9.49 -4.32 -9.64
C ILE A 140 10.66 -5.22 -10.10
N GLU A 141 11.64 -4.66 -10.81
CA GLU A 141 12.85 -5.37 -11.25
C GLU A 141 13.66 -5.91 -10.05
N LEU A 142 13.86 -5.09 -9.01
CA LEU A 142 14.59 -5.43 -7.79
C LEU A 142 13.92 -6.57 -6.99
N LEU A 143 12.62 -6.45 -6.73
CA LEU A 143 11.87 -7.44 -5.94
C LEU A 143 11.63 -8.75 -6.72
N THR A 144 11.69 -8.71 -8.06
CA THR A 144 11.64 -9.90 -8.94
C THR A 144 13.01 -10.57 -9.06
N GLY A 145 14.09 -9.80 -8.97
CA GLY A 145 15.48 -10.25 -9.12
C GLY A 145 16.02 -10.12 -10.55
N GLU A 146 15.42 -9.25 -11.36
CA GLU A 146 15.82 -8.94 -12.74
C GLU A 146 16.94 -7.89 -12.81
N THR A 147 17.35 -7.35 -11.65
CA THR A 147 18.42 -6.36 -11.55
C THR A 147 19.80 -6.96 -11.85
N TRP A 148 20.63 -6.20 -12.57
CA TRP A 148 22.05 -6.53 -12.81
C TRP A 148 23.00 -5.90 -11.79
N ASN A 149 22.50 -5.16 -10.77
CA ASN A 149 23.33 -4.53 -9.77
C ASN A 149 23.69 -5.52 -8.63
N PRO A 150 24.96 -5.95 -8.48
CA PRO A 150 25.34 -6.96 -7.49
C PRO A 150 25.01 -6.56 -6.05
N LEU A 151 25.10 -5.26 -5.74
CA LEU A 151 24.83 -4.72 -4.40
C LEU A 151 23.34 -4.78 -4.04
N LYS A 152 22.44 -4.91 -5.03
CA LYS A 152 20.98 -4.94 -4.84
C LYS A 152 20.32 -6.29 -5.14
N LEU A 153 21.08 -7.32 -5.54
CA LEU A 153 20.56 -8.69 -5.73
C LEU A 153 19.85 -9.26 -4.50
N HIS A 154 20.21 -8.79 -3.30
CA HIS A 154 19.59 -9.21 -2.04
C HIS A 154 18.21 -8.60 -1.77
N TYR A 155 17.66 -7.79 -2.69
CA TYR A 155 16.29 -7.24 -2.61
C TYR A 155 15.25 -8.18 -3.22
N GLN A 156 15.67 -9.26 -3.89
CA GLN A 156 14.77 -10.22 -4.52
C GLN A 156 13.91 -10.93 -3.46
N LEU A 157 12.59 -10.78 -3.56
CA LEU A 157 11.65 -11.55 -2.75
C LEU A 157 11.62 -13.00 -3.26
N ARG A 158 11.99 -13.94 -2.38
CA ARG A 158 12.08 -15.38 -2.68
C ARG A 158 10.89 -16.15 -2.10
N ASN A 159 10.60 -17.28 -2.75
CA ASN A 159 9.52 -18.21 -2.42
C ASN A 159 8.16 -17.52 -2.26
N VAL A 160 7.88 -16.53 -3.12
CA VAL A 160 6.67 -15.70 -3.06
C VAL A 160 5.41 -16.54 -3.15
N ARG A 161 5.37 -17.51 -4.09
CA ARG A 161 4.22 -18.40 -4.29
C ARG A 161 3.95 -19.25 -3.04
N GLU A 162 4.99 -19.84 -2.46
CA GLU A 162 4.90 -20.73 -1.30
C GLU A 162 4.52 -19.96 -0.03
N ARG A 163 5.02 -18.72 0.12
CA ARG A 163 4.65 -17.83 1.23
C ARG A 163 3.21 -17.34 1.14
N LEU A 164 2.74 -16.97 -0.05
CA LEU A 164 1.33 -16.63 -0.28
C LEU A 164 0.41 -17.84 -0.08
N ALA A 165 0.78 -19.03 -0.57
CA ALA A 165 0.02 -20.25 -0.33
C ALA A 165 -0.06 -20.57 1.17
N LYS A 166 1.04 -20.42 1.93
CA LYS A 166 1.05 -20.56 3.39
C LYS A 166 0.13 -19.56 4.08
N GLY A 167 0.13 -18.29 3.67
CA GLY A 167 -0.79 -17.26 4.18
C GLY A 167 -2.26 -17.62 3.93
N LEU A 168 -2.59 -18.08 2.73
CA LEU A 168 -3.93 -18.55 2.39
C LEU A 168 -4.36 -19.81 3.16
N VAL A 169 -3.42 -20.71 3.51
CA VAL A 169 -3.69 -21.86 4.40
C VAL A 169 -3.92 -21.40 5.85
N GLU A 170 -3.09 -20.49 6.37
CA GLU A 170 -3.26 -19.90 7.71
C GLU A 170 -4.58 -19.13 7.86
N LYS A 171 -5.08 -18.53 6.77
CA LYS A 171 -6.39 -17.89 6.71
C LYS A 171 -7.56 -18.87 6.52
N GLY A 172 -7.29 -20.13 6.17
CA GLY A 172 -8.32 -21.15 5.92
C GLY A 172 -9.01 -21.05 4.55
N VAL A 173 -8.39 -20.42 3.56
CA VAL A 173 -8.88 -20.36 2.17
C VAL A 173 -8.41 -21.57 1.36
N LEU A 174 -7.16 -22.01 1.61
CA LEU A 174 -6.62 -23.25 1.07
C LEU A 174 -6.46 -24.27 2.20
N THR A 175 -6.55 -25.55 1.88
CA THR A 175 -6.12 -26.63 2.79
C THR A 175 -4.70 -27.10 2.43
N THR A 176 -4.15 -28.05 3.17
CA THR A 176 -2.92 -28.76 2.82
C THR A 176 -3.23 -30.23 2.69
N GLU A 177 -3.16 -30.74 1.46
CA GLU A 177 -3.35 -32.16 1.16
C GLU A 177 -2.03 -32.80 0.74
N LYS A 178 -1.89 -34.10 1.05
CA LYS A 178 -0.76 -34.92 0.63
C LYS A 178 -1.24 -35.90 -0.44
N GLN A 179 -0.91 -35.63 -1.69
CA GLN A 179 -1.19 -36.55 -2.79
C GLN A 179 -0.03 -37.54 -2.91
N ASN A 180 -0.32 -38.82 -2.71
CA ASN A 180 0.67 -39.89 -2.82
C ASN A 180 0.74 -40.37 -4.28
N PHE A 181 1.90 -40.25 -4.92
CA PHE A 181 2.18 -40.82 -6.23
C PHE A 181 2.98 -42.12 -6.06
N LEU A 182 3.09 -42.93 -7.13
CA LEU A 182 3.72 -44.25 -7.07
C LEU A 182 5.18 -44.24 -6.56
N LEU A 183 5.90 -43.12 -6.70
CA LEU A 183 7.34 -43.00 -6.40
C LEU A 183 7.69 -41.85 -5.44
N PHE A 184 6.74 -40.99 -5.11
CA PHE A 184 6.94 -39.81 -4.27
C PHE A 184 5.60 -39.28 -3.76
N ASP A 185 5.63 -38.45 -2.73
CA ASP A 185 4.45 -37.73 -2.27
C ASP A 185 4.60 -36.24 -2.60
N MET A 186 3.49 -35.59 -2.97
CA MET A 186 3.46 -34.17 -3.31
C MET A 186 2.42 -33.44 -2.44
N THR A 187 2.86 -32.39 -1.77
CA THR A 187 2.00 -31.48 -1.02
C THR A 187 1.26 -30.56 -1.97
N THR A 188 -0.05 -30.41 -1.77
CA THR A 188 -0.96 -29.64 -2.64
C THR A 188 -1.81 -28.71 -1.79
N HIS A 189 -2.28 -27.61 -2.38
CA HIS A 189 -3.06 -26.60 -1.67
C HIS A 189 -4.39 -26.30 -2.37
N PRO A 190 -5.35 -27.25 -2.38
CA PRO A 190 -6.65 -27.05 -3.01
C PRO A 190 -7.48 -26.03 -2.21
N VAL A 191 -8.43 -25.41 -2.90
CA VAL A 191 -9.34 -24.44 -2.30
C VAL A 191 -10.29 -25.19 -1.37
N VAL A 192 -10.51 -24.66 -0.16
CA VAL A 192 -11.47 -25.26 0.78
C VAL A 192 -12.85 -25.28 0.13
N THR A 193 -13.59 -26.37 0.31
CA THR A 193 -14.77 -26.75 -0.50
C THR A 193 -15.91 -25.71 -0.51
N ASP A 194 -15.90 -24.75 0.40
CA ASP A 194 -16.76 -23.56 0.40
C ASP A 194 -16.11 -22.43 -0.43
N ASP A 195 -16.20 -22.58 -1.75
CA ASP A 195 -15.62 -21.74 -2.82
C ASP A 195 -16.17 -20.28 -2.88
N THR A 196 -16.79 -19.79 -1.80
CA THR A 196 -17.42 -18.47 -1.73
C THR A 196 -16.44 -17.31 -1.88
N VAL A 197 -15.21 -17.43 -1.36
CA VAL A 197 -14.18 -16.37 -1.45
C VAL A 197 -13.73 -16.19 -2.89
N LYS A 198 -13.35 -17.28 -3.58
CA LYS A 198 -12.85 -17.20 -4.95
C LYS A 198 -13.93 -16.76 -5.94
N ARG A 199 -15.18 -17.19 -5.75
CA ARG A 199 -16.33 -16.75 -6.57
C ARG A 199 -16.64 -15.26 -6.48
N ARG A 200 -16.23 -14.56 -5.41
CA ARG A 200 -16.38 -13.09 -5.31
C ARG A 200 -15.37 -12.34 -6.18
N LEU A 201 -14.30 -13.00 -6.65
CA LEU A 201 -13.23 -12.41 -7.45
C LEU A 201 -13.46 -12.57 -8.98
N GLN A 202 -14.54 -13.24 -9.39
CA GLN A 202 -14.89 -13.55 -10.79
C GLN A 202 -16.12 -12.76 -11.27
#